data_AF-A0A9X3AHD1-F1
#
_entry.id   AF-A0A9X3AHD1-F1
#
_cell.length_a   1.000
_cell.length_b   1.000
_cell.length_c   1.000
_cell.angle_alpha   90.00
_cell.angle_beta   90.00
_cell.angle_gamma   90.00
#
_symmetry.space_group_name_H-M   'P 1'
#
loop_
_entity.id
_entity.type
_entity.pdbx_description
1 polymer ?
#
loop_
_entity_poly.entity_id
_entity_poly.type
_entity_poly.pdbx_seq_one_letter_code
_entity_poly.pdbx_strand_id
1 'polypeptide(L)'
;MSAKDEVAALPGGQALAALAEKVDTARPEAVRDIATRWKDAAAKCGDSGNAVQQSVSRLDGAWEGGSADGFVAYMGEFGKSGTSLKDALTNAAADLESVAGALETAKTSMTRICEDLLSAVRAARTRNAAMPPEDVDGIIRELCADAAGDAGPVVDTAENALSSALGALKGRASGIAPKFSTMADPGVQVFMPSPGDPIAWSPMPEAQTTTSAAEVAPAPVAQEAPAAAQQTGGGSSGGGGGSGGGSGGGGGFGGGGSGGGGGGGGGFGGFGSSGPPPSSGPPPGNVDQWIREAIKILQANGIPVTEENIDEIWTIIEKESGGNPHALNDWDSNAAAGTPSKGLMQCIDPTFQAHKLPGHDDIYNPVDNIIAGVRYTFSRYGGFEGHPGLASMAGGGGYQGY
;
A
#
# COMPACT_ATOMS: atom_id res chain seq x y z
N MET A 1 15.74 -37.61 -7.40
CA MET A 1 17.09 -37.12 -7.06
C MET A 1 17.24 -35.81 -7.81
N SER A 2 17.55 -34.71 -7.13
CA SER A 2 17.84 -33.44 -7.80
C SER A 2 19.21 -33.48 -8.47
N ALA A 3 19.49 -32.62 -9.45
CA ALA A 3 20.82 -32.52 -10.08
C ALA A 3 21.91 -32.26 -9.03
N LYS A 4 21.60 -31.48 -7.99
CA LYS A 4 22.48 -31.23 -6.84
C LYS A 4 22.81 -32.52 -6.08
N ASP A 5 21.83 -33.38 -5.81
CA ASP A 5 22.05 -34.64 -5.10
C ASP A 5 22.97 -35.58 -5.90
N GLU A 6 22.80 -35.60 -7.22
CA GLU A 6 23.69 -36.36 -8.12
C GLU A 6 25.11 -35.79 -8.11
N VAL A 7 25.26 -34.46 -8.14
CA VAL A 7 26.56 -33.79 -8.04
C VAL A 7 27.24 -34.05 -6.70
N ALA A 8 26.50 -34.02 -5.58
CA ALA A 8 27.05 -34.28 -4.25
C ALA A 8 27.61 -35.70 -4.09
N ALA A 9 27.08 -36.66 -4.86
CA ALA A 9 27.55 -38.04 -4.89
C ALA A 9 28.82 -38.25 -5.72
N LEU A 10 29.27 -37.25 -6.50
CA LEU A 10 30.50 -37.34 -7.29
C LEU A 10 31.75 -37.18 -6.43
N PRO A 11 32.87 -37.85 -6.78
CA PRO A 11 34.16 -37.58 -6.16
C PRO A 11 34.59 -36.13 -6.44
N GLY A 12 34.68 -35.32 -5.38
CA GLY A 12 35.01 -33.89 -5.46
C GLY A 12 33.82 -32.95 -5.68
N GLY A 13 32.59 -33.46 -5.80
CA GLY A 13 31.40 -32.65 -6.05
C GLY A 13 30.87 -31.84 -4.85
N GLN A 14 31.44 -32.02 -3.66
CA GLN A 14 30.94 -31.42 -2.41
C GLN A 14 31.00 -29.88 -2.43
N ALA A 15 32.04 -29.31 -3.04
CA ALA A 15 32.19 -27.85 -3.11
C ALA A 15 31.09 -27.20 -3.97
N LEU A 16 30.83 -27.77 -5.15
CA LEU A 16 29.75 -27.30 -6.02
C LEU A 16 28.39 -27.51 -5.36
N ALA A 17 28.15 -28.66 -4.72
CA ALA A 17 26.90 -28.94 -4.02
C ALA A 17 26.62 -27.94 -2.88
N ALA A 18 27.66 -27.50 -2.15
CA ALA A 18 27.54 -26.49 -1.11
C ALA A 18 27.20 -25.09 -1.69
N LEU A 19 27.79 -24.71 -2.83
CA LEU A 19 27.43 -23.47 -3.53
C LEU A 19 26.01 -23.53 -4.09
N ALA A 20 25.61 -24.66 -4.65
CA ALA A 20 24.25 -24.86 -5.14
C ALA A 20 23.21 -24.73 -4.03
N GLU A 21 23.52 -25.23 -2.83
CA GLU A 21 22.61 -25.13 -1.68
C GLU A 21 22.30 -23.69 -1.26
N LYS A 22 23.29 -22.80 -1.34
CA LYS A 22 23.09 -21.37 -1.03
C LYS A 22 22.02 -20.73 -1.93
N VAL A 23 21.90 -21.20 -3.16
CA VAL A 23 21.03 -20.62 -4.19
C VAL A 23 19.69 -21.37 -4.28
N ASP A 24 19.65 -22.65 -3.92
CA ASP A 24 18.46 -23.50 -4.01
C ASP A 24 17.31 -22.99 -3.14
N THR A 25 17.63 -22.53 -1.93
CA THR A 25 16.65 -21.99 -0.97
C THR A 25 16.13 -20.58 -1.34
N ALA A 26 16.73 -19.90 -2.31
CA ALA A 26 16.31 -18.56 -2.72
C ALA A 26 14.90 -18.57 -3.34
N ARG A 27 14.07 -17.60 -2.94
CA ARG A 27 12.67 -17.43 -3.37
C ARG A 27 12.48 -16.10 -4.14
N PRO A 28 12.92 -16.00 -5.41
CA PRO A 28 12.80 -14.76 -6.19
C PRO A 28 11.34 -14.29 -6.32
N GLU A 29 10.38 -15.20 -6.46
CA GLU A 29 8.95 -14.85 -6.52
C GLU A 29 8.45 -14.18 -5.24
N ALA A 30 8.86 -14.65 -4.06
CA ALA A 30 8.46 -14.02 -2.80
C ALA A 30 9.01 -12.58 -2.70
N VAL A 31 10.20 -12.33 -3.26
CA VAL A 31 10.76 -10.97 -3.35
C VAL A 31 9.94 -10.09 -4.30
N ARG A 32 9.48 -10.63 -5.42
CA ARG A 32 8.58 -9.93 -6.37
C ARG A 32 7.23 -9.60 -5.77
N ASP A 33 6.68 -10.50 -4.95
CA ASP A 33 5.42 -10.24 -4.24
C ASP A 33 5.57 -9.05 -3.29
N ILE A 34 6.68 -8.96 -2.57
CA ILE A 34 6.98 -7.81 -1.71
C ILE A 34 7.14 -6.54 -2.56
N ALA A 35 7.89 -6.60 -3.66
CA ALA A 35 8.05 -5.45 -4.57
C ALA A 35 6.69 -4.95 -5.11
N THR A 36 5.79 -5.87 -5.45
CA THR A 36 4.43 -5.56 -5.92
C THR A 36 3.63 -4.81 -4.86
N ARG A 37 3.67 -5.27 -3.60
CA ARG A 37 3.00 -4.57 -2.48
C ARG A 37 3.52 -3.15 -2.28
N TRP A 38 4.83 -2.93 -2.45
CA TRP A 38 5.43 -1.61 -2.37
C TRP A 38 5.01 -0.71 -3.54
N LYS A 39 4.89 -1.25 -4.76
CA LYS A 39 4.32 -0.52 -5.90
C LYS A 39 2.86 -0.14 -5.68
N ASP A 40 2.06 -1.04 -5.15
CA ASP A 40 0.65 -0.76 -4.82
C ASP A 40 0.54 0.33 -3.76
N ALA A 41 1.39 0.31 -2.74
CA ALA A 41 1.47 1.37 -1.75
C ALA A 41 1.89 2.72 -2.38
N ALA A 42 2.87 2.72 -3.28
CA ALA A 42 3.29 3.91 -4.00
C ALA A 42 2.17 4.48 -4.89
N ALA A 43 1.40 3.62 -5.56
CA ALA A 43 0.26 4.01 -6.38
C ALA A 43 -0.83 4.66 -5.52
N LYS A 44 -1.24 4.02 -4.43
CA LYS A 44 -2.22 4.56 -3.48
C LYS A 44 -1.78 5.90 -2.88
N CYS A 45 -0.49 6.05 -2.57
CA CYS A 45 0.08 7.32 -2.11
C CYS A 45 -0.05 8.41 -3.18
N GLY A 46 0.23 8.07 -4.44
CA GLY A 46 0.05 8.96 -5.58
C GLY A 46 -1.40 9.39 -5.78
N ASP A 47 -2.34 8.44 -5.74
CA ASP A 47 -3.77 8.71 -5.91
C ASP A 47 -4.31 9.60 -4.81
N SER A 48 -3.93 9.34 -3.56
CA SER A 48 -4.30 10.16 -2.40
C SER A 48 -3.73 11.58 -2.54
N GLY A 49 -2.46 11.71 -2.94
CA GLY A 49 -1.83 13.00 -3.21
C GLY A 49 -2.56 13.79 -4.30
N ASN A 50 -2.92 13.12 -5.41
CA ASN A 50 -3.67 13.74 -6.51
C ASN A 50 -5.06 14.20 -6.07
N ALA A 51 -5.78 13.39 -5.29
CA ALA A 51 -7.11 13.75 -4.78
C ALA A 51 -7.06 14.99 -3.87
N VAL A 52 -6.05 15.07 -3.01
CA VAL A 52 -5.80 16.25 -2.17
C VAL A 52 -5.48 17.46 -3.03
N GLN A 53 -4.57 17.35 -4.00
CA GLN A 53 -4.20 18.46 -4.88
C GLN A 53 -5.40 18.98 -5.68
N GLN A 54 -6.25 18.10 -6.22
CA GLN A 54 -7.47 18.50 -6.92
C GLN A 54 -8.43 19.26 -6.00
N SER A 55 -8.55 18.83 -4.75
CA SER A 55 -9.40 19.50 -3.76
C SER A 55 -8.86 20.90 -3.43
N VAL A 56 -7.54 21.03 -3.29
CA VAL A 56 -6.87 22.31 -3.05
C VAL A 56 -7.02 23.26 -4.25
N SER A 57 -6.87 22.78 -5.49
CA SER A 57 -7.07 23.61 -6.69
C SER A 57 -8.52 24.11 -6.84
N ARG A 58 -9.51 23.31 -6.42
CA ARG A 58 -10.91 23.76 -6.39
C ARG A 58 -11.15 24.82 -5.31
N LEU A 59 -10.50 24.65 -4.15
CA LEU A 59 -10.58 25.62 -3.06
C LEU A 59 -9.95 26.95 -3.47
N ASP A 60 -8.77 26.93 -4.09
CA ASP A 60 -8.04 28.09 -4.59
C ASP A 60 -8.88 28.92 -5.58
N GLY A 61 -9.61 28.26 -6.49
CA GLY A 61 -10.53 28.95 -7.40
C GLY A 61 -11.78 29.55 -6.75
N ALA A 62 -12.07 29.22 -5.48
CA ALA A 62 -13.25 29.69 -4.73
C ALA A 62 -12.89 30.56 -3.52
N TRP A 63 -11.62 30.59 -3.13
CA TRP A 63 -11.10 31.30 -1.96
C TRP A 63 -9.82 32.02 -2.35
N GLU A 64 -9.88 33.36 -2.32
CA GLU A 64 -8.77 34.22 -2.73
C GLU A 64 -8.26 35.06 -1.54
N GLY A 65 -6.99 35.49 -1.62
CA GLY A 65 -6.33 36.37 -0.65
C GLY A 65 -5.17 35.71 0.10
N GLY A 66 -4.44 36.48 0.90
CA GLY A 66 -3.17 36.01 1.49
C GLY A 66 -3.27 34.75 2.37
N SER A 67 -4.41 34.51 3.03
CA SER A 67 -4.65 33.26 3.75
C SER A 67 -4.87 32.07 2.81
N ALA A 68 -5.52 32.27 1.66
CA ALA A 68 -5.67 31.25 0.63
C ALA A 68 -4.32 30.87 0.03
N ASP A 69 -3.54 31.89 -0.37
CA ASP A 69 -2.18 31.71 -0.91
C ASP A 69 -1.28 30.94 0.08
N GLY A 70 -1.36 31.30 1.37
CA GLY A 70 -0.63 30.64 2.44
C GLY A 70 -1.02 29.17 2.62
N PHE A 71 -2.32 28.86 2.55
CA PHE A 71 -2.81 27.48 2.62
C PHE A 71 -2.39 26.67 1.39
N VAL A 72 -2.51 27.22 0.18
CA VAL A 72 -2.10 26.56 -1.07
C VAL A 72 -0.60 26.27 -1.06
N ALA A 73 0.22 27.22 -0.60
CA ALA A 73 1.66 27.02 -0.44
C ALA A 73 1.98 25.87 0.54
N TYR A 74 1.31 25.83 1.69
CA TYR A 74 1.45 24.74 2.66
C TYR A 74 1.05 23.38 2.09
N MET A 75 -0.07 23.31 1.35
CA MET A 75 -0.51 22.09 0.67
C MET A 75 0.41 21.70 -0.48
N GLY A 76 1.14 22.65 -1.06
CA GLY A 76 2.26 22.37 -1.97
C GLY A 76 3.37 21.54 -1.30
N GLU A 77 3.76 21.89 -0.07
CA GLU A 77 4.73 21.12 0.73
C GLU A 77 4.18 19.75 1.16
N PHE A 78 2.87 19.65 1.44
CA PHE A 78 2.19 18.37 1.64
C PHE A 78 2.33 17.48 0.40
N GLY A 79 2.03 18.02 -0.78
CA GLY A 79 2.15 17.32 -2.06
C GLY A 79 3.57 16.83 -2.31
N LYS A 80 4.58 17.69 -2.12
CA LYS A 80 6.00 17.32 -2.25
C LYS A 80 6.39 16.19 -1.31
N SER A 81 5.94 16.23 -0.05
CA SER A 81 6.21 15.17 0.93
C SER A 81 5.58 13.83 0.51
N GLY A 82 4.36 13.87 -0.04
CA GLY A 82 3.69 12.70 -0.63
C GLY A 82 4.44 12.14 -1.85
N THR A 83 4.92 13.00 -2.74
CA THR A 83 5.76 12.60 -3.88
C THR A 83 7.05 11.92 -3.41
N SER A 84 7.76 12.50 -2.43
CA SER A 84 8.99 11.91 -1.91
C SER A 84 8.77 10.54 -1.26
N LEU A 85 7.63 10.32 -0.59
CA LEU A 85 7.26 9.01 -0.07
C LEU A 85 6.95 8.02 -1.19
N LYS A 86 6.15 8.42 -2.18
CA LYS A 86 5.84 7.60 -3.37
C LYS A 86 7.11 7.18 -4.09
N ASP A 87 8.04 8.10 -4.31
CA ASP A 87 9.29 7.84 -5.03
C ASP A 87 10.18 6.89 -4.22
N ALA A 88 10.24 7.04 -2.89
CA ALA A 88 10.97 6.11 -2.04
C ALA A 88 10.41 4.68 -2.12
N LEU A 89 9.07 4.53 -2.09
CA LEU A 89 8.41 3.23 -2.22
C LEU A 89 8.63 2.61 -3.60
N THR A 90 8.48 3.41 -4.67
CA THR A 90 8.69 2.98 -6.05
C THR A 90 10.10 2.48 -6.28
N ASN A 91 11.09 3.23 -5.79
CA ASN A 91 12.48 2.88 -5.98
C ASN A 91 12.90 1.69 -5.11
N ALA A 92 12.34 1.52 -3.92
CA ALA A 92 12.56 0.33 -3.11
C ALA A 92 11.99 -0.94 -3.78
N ALA A 93 10.82 -0.84 -4.41
CA ALA A 93 10.30 -1.94 -5.22
C ALA A 93 11.22 -2.29 -6.38
N ALA A 94 11.81 -1.29 -7.05
CA ALA A 94 12.77 -1.52 -8.13
C ALA A 94 14.04 -2.25 -7.65
N ASP A 95 14.56 -1.89 -6.47
CA ASP A 95 15.70 -2.60 -5.87
C ASP A 95 15.37 -4.08 -5.58
N LEU A 96 14.17 -4.35 -5.04
CA LEU A 96 13.69 -5.71 -4.78
C LEU A 96 13.52 -6.52 -6.08
N GLU A 97 13.00 -5.90 -7.15
CA GLU A 97 12.91 -6.56 -8.46
C GLU A 97 14.27 -6.90 -9.06
N SER A 98 15.25 -6.01 -8.89
CA SER A 98 16.63 -6.25 -9.30
C SER A 98 17.23 -7.46 -8.57
N VAL A 99 17.02 -7.56 -7.25
CA VAL A 99 17.42 -8.72 -6.45
C VAL A 99 16.72 -9.99 -6.93
N ALA A 100 15.41 -9.96 -7.14
CA ALA A 100 14.66 -11.12 -7.62
C ALA A 100 15.22 -11.62 -8.96
N GLY A 101 15.54 -10.71 -9.90
CA GLY A 101 16.18 -11.04 -11.17
C GLY A 101 17.57 -11.66 -11.01
N ALA A 102 18.40 -11.13 -10.09
CA ALA A 102 19.71 -11.68 -9.79
C ALA A 102 19.62 -13.10 -9.20
N LEU A 103 18.70 -13.32 -8.26
CA LEU A 103 18.46 -14.64 -7.66
C LEU A 103 17.97 -15.67 -8.67
N GLU A 104 17.06 -15.29 -9.56
CA GLU A 104 16.58 -16.17 -10.64
C GLU A 104 17.68 -16.51 -11.64
N THR A 105 18.50 -15.53 -12.00
CA THR A 105 19.69 -15.74 -12.85
C THR A 105 20.67 -16.69 -12.20
N ALA A 106 20.90 -16.54 -10.89
CA ALA A 106 21.77 -17.41 -10.12
C ALA A 106 21.24 -18.85 -10.08
N LYS A 107 19.94 -19.04 -9.79
CA LYS A 107 19.31 -20.38 -9.82
C LYS A 107 19.45 -21.04 -11.18
N THR A 108 19.12 -20.31 -12.24
CA THR A 108 19.18 -20.84 -13.62
C THR A 108 20.62 -21.22 -14.00
N SER A 109 21.59 -20.38 -13.64
CA SER A 109 23.01 -20.63 -13.95
C SER A 109 23.56 -21.81 -13.15
N MET A 110 23.20 -21.92 -11.87
CA MET A 110 23.61 -23.03 -11.01
C MET A 110 23.07 -24.37 -11.51
N THR A 111 21.78 -24.41 -11.91
CA THR A 111 21.18 -25.60 -12.53
C THR A 111 21.96 -26.02 -13.78
N ARG A 112 22.27 -25.05 -14.66
CA ARG A 112 23.04 -25.30 -15.88
C ARG A 112 24.44 -25.86 -15.58
N ILE A 113 25.17 -25.27 -14.63
CA ILE A 113 26.50 -25.75 -14.22
C ILE A 113 26.42 -27.21 -13.72
N CYS A 114 25.41 -27.53 -12.90
CA CYS A 114 25.22 -28.89 -12.41
C CYS A 114 24.90 -29.87 -13.55
N GLU A 115 24.00 -29.50 -14.47
CA GLU A 115 23.62 -30.34 -15.61
C GLU A 115 24.80 -30.57 -16.59
N ASP A 116 25.56 -29.52 -16.88
CA ASP A 116 26.75 -29.58 -17.74
C ASP A 116 27.83 -30.47 -17.12
N LEU A 117 28.08 -30.36 -15.81
CA LEU A 117 28.98 -31.25 -15.08
C LEU A 117 28.52 -32.70 -15.17
N LEU A 118 27.25 -32.99 -14.90
CA LEU A 118 26.72 -34.36 -14.96
C LEU A 118 26.84 -34.95 -16.36
N SER A 119 26.61 -34.13 -17.39
CA SER A 119 26.83 -34.52 -18.79
C SER A 119 28.31 -34.82 -19.08
N ALA A 120 29.22 -33.94 -18.65
CA ALA A 120 30.66 -34.12 -18.81
C ALA A 120 31.17 -35.37 -18.09
N VAL A 121 30.69 -35.64 -16.88
CA VAL A 121 31.04 -36.84 -16.10
C VAL A 121 30.55 -38.12 -16.79
N ARG A 122 29.32 -38.14 -17.32
CA ARG A 122 28.81 -39.28 -18.09
C ARG A 122 29.68 -39.53 -19.33
N ALA A 123 30.08 -38.47 -20.03
CA ALA A 123 30.99 -38.56 -21.18
C ALA A 123 32.39 -39.06 -20.78
N ALA A 124 32.95 -38.56 -19.67
CA ALA A 124 34.26 -38.97 -19.17
C ALA A 124 34.28 -40.46 -18.79
N ARG A 125 33.26 -40.95 -18.10
CA ARG A 125 33.10 -42.38 -17.78
C ARG A 125 33.02 -43.24 -19.04
N THR A 126 32.29 -42.78 -20.05
CA THR A 126 32.13 -43.52 -21.31
C THR A 126 33.43 -43.59 -22.10
N ARG A 127 34.16 -42.46 -22.23
CA ARG A 127 35.42 -42.40 -22.98
C ARG A 127 36.54 -43.19 -22.34
N ASN A 128 36.53 -43.28 -21.01
CA ASN A 128 37.59 -43.91 -20.21
C ASN A 128 37.16 -45.26 -19.62
N ALA A 129 36.18 -45.95 -20.21
CA ALA A 129 35.62 -47.19 -19.67
C ALA A 129 36.63 -48.35 -19.52
N ALA A 130 37.78 -48.28 -20.20
CA ALA A 130 38.87 -49.25 -20.09
C ALA A 130 39.89 -48.92 -18.99
N MET A 131 39.80 -47.74 -18.37
CA MET A 131 40.70 -47.30 -17.29
C MET A 131 40.21 -47.82 -15.93
N PRO A 132 41.12 -47.96 -14.94
CA PRO A 132 40.74 -48.21 -13.55
C PRO A 132 39.80 -47.13 -12.99
N PRO A 133 38.81 -47.49 -12.14
CA PRO A 133 37.87 -46.53 -11.57
C PRO A 133 38.53 -45.36 -10.84
N GLU A 134 39.65 -45.60 -10.14
CA GLU A 134 40.39 -44.59 -9.40
C GLU A 134 40.96 -43.47 -10.30
N ASP A 135 41.39 -43.81 -11.51
CA ASP A 135 41.92 -42.84 -12.48
C ASP A 135 40.78 -42.00 -13.07
N VAL A 136 39.63 -42.63 -13.34
CA VAL A 136 38.41 -41.94 -13.79
C VAL A 136 37.90 -40.99 -12.71
N ASP A 137 37.95 -41.38 -11.44
CA ASP A 137 37.60 -40.51 -10.31
C ASP A 137 38.54 -39.30 -10.21
N GLY A 138 39.82 -39.45 -10.59
CA GLY A 138 40.76 -38.32 -10.73
C GLY A 138 40.25 -37.27 -11.72
N ILE A 139 39.85 -37.72 -12.92
CA ILE A 139 39.27 -36.85 -13.97
C ILE A 139 37.97 -36.19 -13.48
N ILE A 140 37.11 -36.94 -12.79
CA ILE A 140 35.85 -36.39 -12.27
C ILE A 140 36.10 -35.31 -11.21
N ARG A 141 37.13 -35.46 -10.35
CA ARG A 141 37.50 -34.43 -9.37
C ARG A 141 37.91 -33.12 -10.02
N GLU A 142 38.65 -33.18 -11.14
CA GLU A 142 39.03 -31.99 -11.91
C GLU A 142 37.80 -31.30 -12.51
N LEU A 143 36.91 -32.06 -13.15
CA LEU A 143 35.64 -31.52 -13.67
C LEU A 143 34.78 -30.87 -12.58
N CYS A 144 34.72 -31.47 -11.39
CA CYS A 144 33.99 -30.90 -10.26
C CYS A 144 34.65 -29.61 -9.75
N ALA A 145 35.98 -29.53 -9.75
CA ALA A 145 36.71 -28.34 -9.34
C ALA A 145 36.50 -27.18 -10.31
N ASP A 146 36.52 -27.44 -11.62
CA ASP A 146 36.23 -26.45 -12.66
C ASP A 146 34.80 -25.92 -12.51
N ALA A 147 33.82 -26.81 -12.40
CA ALA A 147 32.42 -26.43 -12.21
C ALA A 147 32.19 -25.65 -10.90
N ALA A 148 32.91 -25.98 -9.82
CA ALA A 148 32.89 -25.20 -8.58
C ALA A 148 33.50 -23.80 -8.78
N GLY A 149 34.56 -23.68 -9.60
CA GLY A 149 35.14 -22.41 -10.02
C GLY A 149 34.17 -21.52 -10.77
N ASP A 150 33.37 -22.11 -11.67
CA ASP A 150 32.32 -21.40 -12.42
C ASP A 150 31.12 -20.99 -11.54
N ALA A 151 30.82 -21.80 -10.51
CA ALA A 151 29.72 -21.55 -9.59
C ALA A 151 29.99 -20.41 -8.59
N GLY A 152 31.25 -20.15 -8.23
CA GLY A 152 31.64 -19.08 -7.31
C GLY A 152 31.12 -17.70 -7.73
N PRO A 153 31.46 -17.22 -8.94
CA PRO A 153 30.99 -15.93 -9.46
C PRO A 153 29.46 -15.78 -9.53
N VAL A 154 28.74 -16.89 -9.71
CA VAL A 154 27.27 -16.91 -9.72
C VAL A 154 26.73 -16.57 -8.33
N VAL A 155 27.28 -17.19 -7.29
CA VAL A 155 26.91 -16.92 -5.89
C VAL A 155 27.31 -15.49 -5.50
N ASP A 156 28.52 -15.07 -5.84
CA ASP A 156 29.02 -13.72 -5.52
C ASP A 156 28.13 -12.63 -6.14
N THR A 157 27.67 -12.83 -7.37
CA THR A 157 26.77 -11.88 -8.04
C THR A 157 25.43 -11.76 -7.29
N ALA A 158 24.87 -12.88 -6.83
CA ALA A 158 23.64 -12.88 -6.04
C ALA A 158 23.82 -12.23 -4.66
N GLU A 159 24.91 -12.54 -3.95
CA GLU A 159 25.24 -11.96 -2.64
C GLU A 159 25.49 -10.44 -2.74
N ASN A 160 26.15 -9.98 -3.81
CA ASN A 160 26.38 -8.56 -4.07
C ASN A 160 25.07 -7.82 -4.38
N ALA A 161 24.16 -8.41 -5.15
CA ALA A 161 22.85 -7.83 -5.44
C ALA A 161 22.01 -7.68 -4.16
N LEU A 162 21.97 -8.74 -3.32
CA LEU A 162 21.31 -8.71 -2.02
C LEU A 162 21.88 -7.63 -1.10
N SER A 163 23.21 -7.55 -1.00
CA SER A 163 23.90 -6.59 -0.15
C SER A 163 23.65 -5.14 -0.60
N SER A 164 23.67 -4.90 -1.92
CA SER A 164 23.40 -3.59 -2.51
C SER A 164 21.97 -3.14 -2.24
N ALA A 165 20.99 -4.02 -2.43
CA ALA A 165 19.59 -3.71 -2.14
C ALA A 165 19.33 -3.48 -0.65
N LEU A 166 19.94 -4.28 0.24
CA LEU A 166 19.83 -4.05 1.68
C LEU A 166 20.39 -2.67 2.07
N GLY A 167 21.52 -2.27 1.49
CA GLY A 167 22.11 -0.95 1.68
C GLY A 167 21.17 0.16 1.19
N ALA A 168 20.62 0.02 -0.01
CA ALA A 168 19.69 0.97 -0.59
C ALA A 168 18.42 1.12 0.26
N LEU A 169 17.80 0.02 0.68
CA LEU A 169 16.60 0.01 1.51
C LEU A 169 16.83 0.69 2.87
N LYS A 170 17.96 0.40 3.54
CA LYS A 170 18.33 1.07 4.80
C LYS A 170 18.50 2.58 4.62
N GLY A 171 19.11 3.01 3.50
CA GLY A 171 19.33 4.43 3.21
C GLY A 171 18.06 5.20 2.84
N ARG A 172 17.06 4.53 2.24
CA ARG A 172 15.83 5.18 1.76
C ARG A 172 15.05 5.88 2.86
N ALA A 173 14.86 5.25 4.02
CA ALA A 173 14.09 5.85 5.12
C ALA A 173 14.68 7.19 5.61
N SER A 174 16.01 7.28 5.69
CA SER A 174 16.70 8.53 6.02
C SER A 174 16.64 9.56 4.88
N GLY A 175 16.69 9.10 3.63
CA GLY A 175 16.77 9.93 2.42
C GLY A 175 15.45 10.51 1.92
N ILE A 176 14.29 10.15 2.50
CA ILE A 176 13.01 10.78 2.16
C ILE A 176 13.10 12.27 2.52
N ALA A 177 12.99 13.15 1.53
CA ALA A 177 12.93 14.59 1.76
C ALA A 177 12.14 15.27 0.62
N PRO A 178 11.23 16.21 0.93
CA PRO A 178 10.73 16.56 2.27
C PRO A 178 9.92 15.41 2.93
N LYS A 179 9.73 15.47 4.25
CA LYS A 179 8.94 14.50 5.03
C LYS A 179 7.69 15.15 5.59
N PHE A 180 6.61 14.37 5.71
CA PHE A 180 5.41 14.79 6.43
C PHE A 180 5.72 15.20 7.88
N SER A 181 6.59 14.46 8.57
CA SER A 181 6.99 14.77 9.95
C SER A 181 7.80 16.06 10.10
N THR A 182 8.34 16.60 9.01
CA THR A 182 9.08 17.87 9.02
C THR A 182 8.23 19.05 8.57
N MET A 183 6.97 18.81 8.21
CA MET A 183 6.05 19.90 7.89
C MET A 183 5.71 20.71 9.13
N ALA A 184 5.54 22.01 8.95
CA ALA A 184 5.15 22.89 10.04
C ALA A 184 3.72 22.57 10.52
N ASP A 185 3.43 22.81 11.80
CA ASP A 185 2.10 22.56 12.37
C ASP A 185 1.05 23.42 11.64
N PRO A 186 0.02 22.84 11.01
CA PRO A 186 -0.98 23.60 10.27
C PRO A 186 -1.75 24.59 11.16
N GLY A 187 -1.87 24.34 12.47
CA GLY A 187 -2.62 25.17 13.42
C GLY A 187 -1.96 26.50 13.77
N VAL A 188 -0.68 26.68 13.44
CA VAL A 188 0.08 27.90 13.75
C VAL A 188 0.57 28.64 12.50
N GLN A 189 0.04 28.28 11.33
CA GLN A 189 0.44 28.88 10.06
C GLN A 189 -0.24 30.22 9.82
N VAL A 190 0.35 31.02 8.93
CA VAL A 190 -0.14 32.36 8.55
C VAL A 190 -1.54 32.37 7.92
N PHE A 191 -2.03 31.22 7.46
CA PHE A 191 -3.39 31.05 6.96
C PHE A 191 -4.43 30.78 8.06
N MET A 192 -4.00 30.52 9.30
CA MET A 192 -4.89 30.41 10.46
C MET A 192 -5.03 31.75 11.18
N PRO A 193 -6.24 32.11 11.66
CA PRO A 193 -6.43 33.28 12.51
C PRO A 193 -5.57 33.15 13.78
N SER A 194 -4.96 34.26 14.21
CA SER A 194 -4.32 34.30 15.53
C SER A 194 -5.38 34.10 16.63
N PRO A 195 -5.07 33.41 17.74
CA PRO A 195 -6.01 33.24 18.83
C PRO A 195 -6.56 34.60 19.32
N GLY A 196 -7.86 34.84 19.12
CA GLY A 196 -8.53 36.09 19.49
C GLY A 196 -8.84 37.05 18.34
N ASP A 197 -8.28 36.83 17.14
CA ASP A 197 -8.48 37.67 15.95
C ASP A 197 -9.17 36.87 14.82
N PRO A 198 -10.51 36.87 14.74
CA PRO A 198 -11.23 36.14 13.70
C PRO A 198 -11.01 36.75 12.31
N ILE A 199 -10.77 35.91 11.30
CA ILE A 199 -10.77 36.33 9.90
C ILE A 199 -12.21 36.70 9.51
N ALA A 200 -12.41 37.94 9.04
CA ALA A 200 -13.68 38.38 8.49
C ALA A 200 -13.84 37.81 7.07
N TRP A 201 -14.63 36.73 6.95
CA TRP A 201 -14.99 36.16 5.66
C TRP A 201 -16.03 37.05 4.96
N SER A 202 -15.69 37.58 3.79
CA SER A 202 -16.66 38.22 2.90
C SER A 202 -16.91 37.28 1.72
N PRO A 203 -18.18 37.06 1.31
CA PRO A 203 -18.46 36.38 0.05
C PRO A 203 -17.76 37.12 -1.10
N MET A 204 -17.19 36.36 -2.03
CA MET A 204 -16.77 36.91 -3.32
C MET A 204 -18.03 37.47 -4.00
N PRO A 205 -18.04 38.75 -4.46
CA PRO A 205 -19.17 39.28 -5.21
C PRO A 205 -19.44 38.38 -6.42
N GLU A 206 -20.70 38.04 -6.69
CA GLU A 206 -21.05 37.37 -7.95
C GLU A 206 -20.44 38.18 -9.10
N ALA A 207 -19.73 37.50 -10.00
CA ALA A 207 -19.14 38.14 -11.17
C ALA A 207 -20.23 38.95 -11.87
N GLN A 208 -20.12 40.28 -11.85
CA GLN A 208 -21.04 41.14 -12.58
C GLN A 208 -20.86 40.79 -14.06
N THR A 209 -21.81 40.05 -14.62
CA THR A 209 -22.00 40.01 -16.06
C THR A 209 -22.37 41.43 -16.48
N THR A 210 -21.37 42.24 -16.79
CA THR A 210 -21.56 43.49 -17.51
C THR A 210 -21.97 43.14 -18.93
N THR A 211 -23.24 42.80 -19.13
CA THR A 211 -23.88 43.02 -20.42
C THR A 211 -23.94 44.54 -20.60
N SER A 212 -22.89 45.09 -21.21
CA SER A 212 -22.91 46.45 -21.75
C SER A 212 -23.96 46.47 -22.86
N ALA A 213 -25.17 46.92 -22.51
CA ALA A 213 -26.19 47.30 -23.47
C ALA A 213 -25.70 48.54 -24.24
N ALA A 214 -25.04 48.30 -25.38
CA ALA A 214 -24.87 49.33 -26.38
C ALA A 214 -26.18 49.42 -27.19
N GLU A 215 -26.78 50.59 -27.10
CA GLU A 215 -28.01 51.07 -27.71
C GLU A 215 -28.04 50.85 -29.23
N VAL A 216 -29.21 50.43 -29.73
CA VAL A 216 -29.48 50.08 -31.13
C VAL A 216 -29.58 51.34 -32.01
N ALA A 217 -28.76 51.43 -33.05
CA ALA A 217 -28.98 52.33 -34.20
C ALA A 217 -29.35 51.49 -35.45
N PRO A 218 -30.33 51.90 -36.28
CA PRO A 218 -30.82 51.08 -37.39
C PRO A 218 -29.93 51.16 -38.64
N ALA A 219 -30.00 50.09 -39.44
CA ALA A 219 -29.13 49.75 -40.57
C ALA A 219 -29.32 50.60 -41.84
N PRO A 220 -28.33 50.60 -42.77
CA PRO A 220 -28.58 50.75 -44.19
C PRO A 220 -28.44 49.43 -44.97
N VAL A 221 -28.99 49.46 -46.17
CA VAL A 221 -29.47 48.34 -47.00
C VAL A 221 -28.39 47.83 -47.97
N ALA A 222 -28.54 46.55 -48.35
CA ALA A 222 -27.85 45.68 -49.30
C ALA A 222 -27.02 46.24 -50.47
N GLN A 223 -25.99 45.47 -50.88
CA GLN A 223 -25.64 45.26 -52.30
C GLN A 223 -24.98 43.90 -52.57
N GLU A 224 -25.26 43.37 -53.77
CA GLU A 224 -25.16 41.99 -54.26
C GLU A 224 -23.75 41.47 -54.64
N ALA A 225 -23.70 40.16 -54.89
CA ALA A 225 -22.58 39.29 -55.30
C ALA A 225 -21.89 39.64 -56.65
N PRO A 226 -20.84 38.91 -57.09
CA PRO A 226 -21.08 37.63 -57.78
C PRO A 226 -20.04 36.51 -57.56
N ALA A 227 -20.38 35.36 -58.14
CA ALA A 227 -19.79 34.03 -58.03
C ALA A 227 -18.64 33.72 -59.03
N ALA A 228 -17.85 32.68 -58.72
CA ALA A 228 -17.27 31.70 -59.65
C ALA A 228 -16.54 30.60 -58.82
N ALA A 229 -17.06 29.37 -58.72
CA ALA A 229 -16.86 28.22 -59.62
C ALA A 229 -15.67 27.30 -59.22
N GLN A 230 -16.00 26.23 -58.47
CA GLN A 230 -15.70 24.79 -58.68
C GLN A 230 -14.51 24.41 -59.60
N GLN A 231 -13.58 23.55 -59.18
CA GLN A 231 -13.57 22.06 -59.24
C GLN A 231 -12.13 21.62 -58.83
N THR A 232 -11.74 20.42 -58.38
CA THR A 232 -12.21 19.04 -58.56
C THR A 232 -11.44 18.10 -57.62
N GLY A 233 -12.11 17.02 -57.19
CA GLY A 233 -11.54 15.67 -57.00
C GLY A 233 -10.81 15.42 -55.68
N GLY A 234 -11.05 14.34 -54.94
CA GLY A 234 -11.87 13.15 -55.13
C GLY A 234 -11.39 12.11 -54.10
N GLY A 235 -12.27 11.21 -53.66
CA GLY A 235 -11.87 10.05 -52.85
C GLY A 235 -12.87 9.70 -51.77
N SER A 236 -13.71 8.72 -52.09
CA SER A 236 -14.83 8.20 -51.30
C SER A 236 -14.42 7.09 -50.32
N SER A 237 -15.27 6.91 -49.31
CA SER A 237 -15.55 5.71 -48.46
C SER A 237 -15.34 5.99 -46.97
N GLY A 238 -16.25 5.70 -46.05
CA GLY A 238 -17.57 5.09 -46.11
C GLY A 238 -17.94 4.55 -44.72
N GLY A 239 -19.16 4.81 -44.26
CA GLY A 239 -19.82 4.17 -43.11
C GLY A 239 -19.48 4.77 -41.73
N GLY A 240 -20.40 5.05 -40.82
CA GLY A 240 -21.83 4.76 -40.75
C GLY A 240 -22.23 4.50 -39.28
N GLY A 241 -23.24 5.21 -38.77
CA GLY A 241 -24.00 4.93 -37.52
C GLY A 241 -23.26 5.21 -36.20
N GLY A 242 -23.84 5.78 -35.15
CA GLY A 242 -25.20 6.20 -34.83
C GLY A 242 -25.25 6.63 -33.35
N SER A 243 -26.11 7.62 -33.03
CA SER A 243 -26.97 7.75 -31.82
C SER A 243 -26.65 6.92 -30.57
N GLY A 244 -26.70 7.41 -29.32
CA GLY A 244 -27.27 8.63 -28.73
C GLY A 244 -27.53 8.41 -27.22
N GLY A 245 -27.80 9.49 -26.49
CA GLY A 245 -28.42 9.53 -25.14
C GLY A 245 -27.51 9.10 -23.97
N GLY A 246 -27.59 9.66 -22.77
CA GLY A 246 -28.54 10.64 -22.24
C GLY A 246 -28.04 11.23 -20.92
N SER A 247 -28.39 12.49 -20.74
CA SER A 247 -28.24 13.31 -19.54
C SER A 247 -29.46 13.19 -18.64
N GLY A 248 -29.24 13.31 -17.34
CA GLY A 248 -30.27 13.44 -16.30
C GLY A 248 -29.63 13.12 -14.95
N GLY A 249 -29.79 13.88 -13.88
CA GLY A 249 -30.66 15.01 -13.59
C GLY A 249 -30.67 15.10 -12.06
N GLY A 250 -30.39 16.29 -11.54
CA GLY A 250 -30.37 16.54 -10.10
C GLY A 250 -31.76 16.48 -9.46
N GLY A 251 -31.77 16.30 -8.15
CA GLY A 251 -32.95 16.46 -7.31
C GLY A 251 -32.53 16.53 -5.85
N GLY A 252 -32.57 17.72 -5.27
CA GLY A 252 -32.54 17.93 -3.82
C GLY A 252 -33.87 18.50 -3.34
N PHE A 253 -34.27 18.19 -2.12
CA PHE A 253 -35.19 18.90 -1.19
C PHE A 253 -34.98 18.18 0.16
N GLY A 254 -35.03 18.75 1.37
CA GLY A 254 -35.59 19.97 1.94
C GLY A 254 -35.84 19.64 3.43
N GLY A 255 -35.53 20.55 4.35
CA GLY A 255 -35.63 20.31 5.80
C GLY A 255 -37.03 20.43 6.40
N GLY A 256 -37.16 20.06 7.69
CA GLY A 256 -38.29 20.47 8.54
C GLY A 256 -38.60 19.60 9.77
N GLY A 257 -38.17 20.03 10.96
CA GLY A 257 -39.07 20.33 12.10
C GLY A 257 -39.70 19.23 12.97
N SER A 258 -39.08 19.00 14.14
CA SER A 258 -39.63 19.07 15.53
C SER A 258 -40.85 18.28 16.04
N GLY A 259 -40.63 17.57 17.16
CA GLY A 259 -41.56 17.23 18.24
C GLY A 259 -41.09 15.95 18.97
N GLY A 260 -40.94 15.80 20.28
CA GLY A 260 -41.17 16.63 21.47
C GLY A 260 -41.33 15.69 22.68
N GLY A 261 -40.37 15.71 23.63
CA GLY A 261 -40.58 15.41 25.06
C GLY A 261 -40.34 13.98 25.60
N GLY A 262 -39.38 13.84 26.54
CA GLY A 262 -39.50 12.88 27.66
C GLY A 262 -38.26 12.08 28.12
N GLY A 263 -37.30 12.73 28.80
CA GLY A 263 -36.59 12.22 30.00
C GLY A 263 -35.73 10.94 29.97
N GLY A 264 -34.40 11.13 30.08
CA GLY A 264 -33.54 10.32 30.97
C GLY A 264 -32.67 9.22 30.35
N GLY A 265 -31.36 9.47 30.24
CA GLY A 265 -30.31 8.47 29.98
C GLY A 265 -29.42 8.83 28.78
N GLY A 266 -28.28 9.49 29.04
CA GLY A 266 -27.34 9.92 28.00
C GLY A 266 -26.63 8.74 27.31
N GLY A 267 -27.17 8.31 26.18
CA GLY A 267 -26.46 7.50 25.19
C GLY A 267 -26.30 8.33 23.92
N PHE A 268 -25.07 8.42 23.39
CA PHE A 268 -24.84 8.96 22.06
C PHE A 268 -25.59 8.08 21.06
N GLY A 269 -26.73 8.56 20.54
CA GLY A 269 -27.62 7.77 19.70
C GLY A 269 -26.87 7.14 18.52
N GLY A 270 -26.96 5.82 18.38
CA GLY A 270 -26.38 5.06 17.27
C GLY A 270 -24.91 4.61 17.43
N PHE A 271 -24.20 5.08 18.46
CA PHE A 271 -22.76 4.78 18.62
C PHE A 271 -22.43 3.87 19.80
N GLY A 272 -23.41 3.21 20.41
CA GLY A 272 -23.18 2.37 21.59
C GLY A 272 -22.66 3.12 22.81
N SER A 273 -22.11 2.36 23.77
CA SER A 273 -21.56 2.83 25.04
C SER A 273 -20.28 3.66 24.92
N SER A 274 -19.46 3.45 23.89
CA SER A 274 -18.18 4.16 23.73
C SER A 274 -18.32 5.53 23.02
N GLY A 275 -19.48 5.82 22.43
CA GLY A 275 -19.70 7.05 21.68
C GLY A 275 -18.99 7.12 20.31
N PRO A 276 -19.06 8.27 19.64
CA PRO A 276 -18.41 8.51 18.34
C PRO A 276 -16.88 8.64 18.48
N PRO A 277 -16.13 8.54 17.36
CA PRO A 277 -14.68 8.73 17.39
C PRO A 277 -14.29 10.13 17.90
N PRO A 278 -13.13 10.28 18.56
CA PRO A 278 -12.61 11.57 18.99
C PRO A 278 -12.42 12.52 17.79
N SER A 279 -12.68 13.81 18.00
CA SER A 279 -12.43 14.86 17.01
C SER A 279 -10.96 15.33 16.98
N SER A 280 -10.16 14.96 17.98
CA SER A 280 -8.70 15.13 17.96
C SER A 280 -8.08 14.21 16.90
N GLY A 281 -6.92 14.60 16.35
CA GLY A 281 -6.16 13.73 15.45
C GLY A 281 -5.81 12.38 16.10
N PRO A 282 -5.44 11.37 15.30
CA PRO A 282 -5.07 10.07 15.83
C PRO A 282 -3.93 10.22 16.87
N PRO A 283 -3.93 9.40 17.93
CA PRO A 283 -2.90 9.46 18.96
C PRO A 283 -1.49 9.31 18.34
N PRO A 284 -0.46 9.92 18.94
CA PRO A 284 0.90 9.85 18.41
C PRO A 284 1.41 8.40 18.37
N GLY A 285 2.20 8.09 17.33
CA GLY A 285 2.78 6.77 17.09
C GLY A 285 2.49 6.27 15.69
N ASN A 286 2.81 5.00 15.44
CA ASN A 286 2.45 4.30 14.21
C ASN A 286 1.99 2.88 14.54
N VAL A 287 1.39 2.22 13.55
CA VAL A 287 0.78 0.89 13.71
C VAL A 287 1.78 -0.14 14.26
N ASP A 288 3.06 -0.15 13.81
CA ASP A 288 4.08 -1.09 14.33
C ASP A 288 4.36 -0.86 15.82
N GLN A 289 4.47 0.41 16.24
CA GLN A 289 4.71 0.75 17.65
C GLN A 289 3.54 0.31 18.54
N TRP A 290 2.30 0.56 18.12
CA TRP A 290 1.11 0.15 18.87
C TRP A 290 0.98 -1.37 18.94
N ILE A 291 1.27 -2.09 17.86
CA ILE A 291 1.29 -3.57 17.85
C ILE A 291 2.32 -4.09 18.85
N ARG A 292 3.56 -3.59 18.81
CA ARG A 292 4.63 -4.03 19.72
C ARG A 292 4.31 -3.75 21.18
N GLU A 293 3.70 -2.60 21.46
CA GLU A 293 3.24 -2.27 22.80
C GLU A 293 2.11 -3.21 23.27
N ALA A 294 1.10 -3.43 22.42
CA ALA A 294 0.01 -4.36 22.71
C ALA A 294 0.53 -5.79 22.94
N ILE A 295 1.48 -6.29 22.13
CA ILE A 295 2.10 -7.61 22.30
C ILE A 295 2.75 -7.72 23.69
N LYS A 296 3.51 -6.72 24.13
CA LYS A 296 4.14 -6.73 25.46
C LYS A 296 3.10 -6.84 26.58
N ILE A 297 2.00 -6.09 26.47
CA ILE A 297 0.93 -6.10 27.46
C ILE A 297 0.18 -7.43 27.44
N LEU A 298 -0.14 -7.96 26.26
CA LEU A 298 -0.80 -9.25 26.06
C LEU A 298 0.04 -10.40 26.61
N GLN A 299 1.35 -10.40 26.35
CA GLN A 299 2.31 -11.37 26.92
C GLN A 299 2.33 -11.32 28.45
N ALA A 300 2.41 -10.11 29.03
CA ALA A 300 2.39 -9.93 30.48
C ALA A 300 1.08 -10.44 31.12
N ASN A 301 0.00 -10.52 30.35
CA ASN A 301 -1.32 -11.04 30.76
C ASN A 301 -1.56 -12.49 30.32
N GLY A 302 -0.52 -13.21 29.91
CA GLY A 302 -0.59 -14.66 29.64
C GLY A 302 -1.20 -15.04 28.29
N ILE A 303 -1.37 -14.08 27.37
CA ILE A 303 -1.77 -14.39 25.99
C ILE A 303 -0.51 -14.79 25.21
N PRO A 304 -0.50 -15.94 24.52
CA PRO A 304 0.71 -16.47 23.87
C PRO A 304 0.94 -15.80 22.51
N VAL A 305 1.11 -14.48 22.51
CA VAL A 305 1.56 -13.71 21.35
C VAL A 305 3.03 -13.36 21.48
N THR A 306 3.74 -13.23 20.36
CA THR A 306 5.15 -12.80 20.33
C THR A 306 5.39 -11.81 19.19
N GLU A 307 6.61 -11.29 19.05
CA GLU A 307 6.96 -10.44 17.91
C GLU A 307 6.81 -11.15 16.56
N GLU A 308 6.80 -12.49 16.54
CA GLU A 308 6.51 -13.26 15.32
C GLU A 308 5.07 -13.04 14.83
N ASN A 309 4.16 -12.60 15.71
CA ASN A 309 2.76 -12.36 15.37
C ASN A 309 2.46 -10.94 14.86
N ILE A 310 3.50 -10.11 14.67
CA ILE A 310 3.33 -8.73 14.21
C ILE A 310 2.66 -8.69 12.83
N ASP A 311 3.06 -9.58 11.92
CA ASP A 311 2.57 -9.59 10.54
C ASP A 311 1.08 -9.96 10.47
N GLU A 312 0.61 -10.89 11.32
CA GLU A 312 -0.81 -11.27 11.42
C GLU A 312 -1.66 -10.12 11.96
N ILE A 313 -1.23 -9.50 13.06
CA ILE A 313 -1.94 -8.36 13.65
C ILE A 313 -1.96 -7.19 12.66
N TRP A 314 -0.83 -6.90 12.02
CA TRP A 314 -0.72 -5.89 10.98
C TRP A 314 -1.69 -6.16 9.83
N THR A 315 -1.72 -7.39 9.33
CA THR A 315 -2.60 -7.78 8.22
C THR A 315 -4.07 -7.56 8.57
N ILE A 316 -4.49 -7.93 9.78
CA ILE A 316 -5.86 -7.66 10.25
C ILE A 316 -6.12 -6.15 10.25
N ILE A 317 -5.25 -5.35 10.89
CA ILE A 317 -5.43 -3.90 10.97
C ILE A 317 -5.48 -3.24 9.59
N GLU A 318 -4.62 -3.64 8.67
CA GLU A 318 -4.60 -3.12 7.30
C GLU A 318 -5.93 -3.40 6.59
N LYS A 319 -6.49 -4.59 6.76
CA LYS A 319 -7.73 -5.01 6.10
C LYS A 319 -8.99 -4.42 6.75
N GLU A 320 -8.98 -4.29 8.07
CA GLU A 320 -10.14 -3.86 8.86
C GLU A 320 -10.28 -2.33 8.90
N SER A 321 -9.17 -1.60 9.05
CA SER A 321 -9.20 -0.14 9.28
C SER A 321 -8.25 0.67 8.39
N GLY A 322 -7.40 0.01 7.60
CA GLY A 322 -6.32 0.68 6.89
C GLY A 322 -5.29 1.35 7.82
N GLY A 323 -5.27 0.97 9.10
CA GLY A 323 -4.40 1.58 10.11
C GLY A 323 -4.97 2.84 10.79
N ASN A 324 -6.26 3.14 10.64
CA ASN A 324 -6.89 4.30 11.27
C ASN A 324 -7.49 3.96 12.65
N PRO A 325 -6.94 4.48 13.78
CA PRO A 325 -7.48 4.23 15.12
C PRO A 325 -8.89 4.77 15.34
N HIS A 326 -9.33 5.73 14.53
CA HIS A 326 -10.66 6.34 14.61
C HIS A 326 -11.61 5.79 13.54
N ALA A 327 -11.26 4.67 12.90
CA ALA A 327 -12.15 4.00 11.95
C ALA A 327 -13.49 3.65 12.60
N LEU A 328 -14.58 3.91 11.88
CA LEU A 328 -15.95 3.64 12.28
C LEU A 328 -16.71 3.08 11.07
N ASN A 329 -17.34 1.92 11.24
CA ASN A 329 -18.23 1.35 10.26
C ASN A 329 -19.69 1.56 10.69
N ASP A 330 -20.44 2.36 9.94
CA ASP A 330 -21.81 2.79 10.25
C ASP A 330 -22.90 2.19 9.33
N TRP A 331 -22.56 1.26 8.43
CA TRP A 331 -23.48 0.76 7.41
C TRP A 331 -23.84 -0.73 7.53
N ASP A 332 -23.16 -1.48 8.41
CA ASP A 332 -23.37 -2.92 8.57
C ASP A 332 -24.53 -3.26 9.53
N SER A 333 -24.79 -4.56 9.73
CA SER A 333 -25.83 -5.01 10.65
C SER A 333 -25.56 -4.64 12.11
N ASN A 334 -24.30 -4.44 12.49
CA ASN A 334 -23.92 -4.04 13.85
C ASN A 334 -24.21 -2.56 14.08
N ALA A 335 -23.96 -1.71 13.09
CA ALA A 335 -24.35 -0.31 13.08
C ALA A 335 -25.87 -0.15 13.12
N ALA A 336 -26.61 -0.95 12.35
CA ALA A 336 -28.07 -1.01 12.43
C ALA A 336 -28.58 -1.45 13.82
N ALA A 337 -27.82 -2.31 14.52
CA ALA A 337 -28.08 -2.72 15.89
C ALA A 337 -27.59 -1.71 16.96
N GLY A 338 -27.00 -0.57 16.54
CA GLY A 338 -26.53 0.50 17.43
C GLY A 338 -25.19 0.24 18.11
N THR A 339 -24.43 -0.76 17.65
CA THR A 339 -23.07 -1.08 18.13
C THR A 339 -22.10 -1.19 16.96
N PRO A 340 -21.81 -0.09 16.24
CA PRO A 340 -20.93 -0.11 15.07
C PRO A 340 -19.51 -0.58 15.42
N SER A 341 -18.83 -1.17 14.44
CA SER A 341 -17.43 -1.60 14.54
C SER A 341 -16.47 -0.40 14.53
N LYS A 342 -15.44 -0.45 15.40
CA LYS A 342 -14.58 0.71 15.71
C LYS A 342 -13.10 0.35 15.87
N GLY A 343 -12.26 1.31 15.53
CA GLY A 343 -10.82 1.28 15.77
C GLY A 343 -10.06 0.30 14.89
N LEU A 344 -8.81 0.05 15.25
CA LEU A 344 -7.83 -0.63 14.40
C LEU A 344 -8.25 -2.05 13.97
N MET A 345 -8.80 -2.82 14.91
CA MET A 345 -9.26 -4.20 14.70
C MET A 345 -10.79 -4.29 14.52
N GLN A 346 -11.47 -3.17 14.29
CA GLN A 346 -12.92 -3.09 14.05
C GLN A 346 -13.75 -3.82 15.12
N CYS A 347 -13.43 -3.61 16.39
CA CYS A 347 -14.21 -4.16 17.51
C CYS A 347 -15.55 -3.43 17.66
N ILE A 348 -16.64 -4.18 17.92
CA ILE A 348 -17.90 -3.62 18.43
C ILE A 348 -17.84 -3.48 19.96
N ASP A 349 -18.66 -2.59 20.52
CA ASP A 349 -18.68 -2.33 21.97
C ASP A 349 -18.80 -3.59 22.85
N PRO A 350 -19.74 -4.53 22.61
CA PRO A 350 -19.84 -5.73 23.43
C PRO A 350 -18.57 -6.58 23.39
N THR A 351 -17.94 -6.71 22.22
CA THR A 351 -16.69 -7.46 22.04
C THR A 351 -15.54 -6.79 22.77
N PHE A 352 -15.39 -5.47 22.61
CA PHE A 352 -14.36 -4.70 23.29
C PHE A 352 -14.51 -4.81 24.81
N GLN A 353 -15.71 -4.60 25.35
CA GLN A 353 -15.94 -4.66 26.81
C GLN A 353 -15.68 -6.06 27.38
N ALA A 354 -15.97 -7.12 26.63
CA ALA A 354 -15.70 -8.50 27.07
C ALA A 354 -14.22 -8.89 27.01
N HIS A 355 -13.43 -8.26 26.13
CA HIS A 355 -12.05 -8.67 25.83
C HIS A 355 -10.98 -7.61 26.13
N LYS A 356 -11.35 -6.43 26.62
CA LYS A 356 -10.39 -5.45 27.15
C LYS A 356 -9.71 -5.96 28.43
N LEU A 357 -8.50 -5.47 28.69
CA LEU A 357 -7.82 -5.66 29.97
C LEU A 357 -8.20 -4.53 30.94
N PRO A 358 -8.12 -4.75 32.27
CA PRO A 358 -8.32 -3.68 33.24
C PRO A 358 -7.38 -2.50 32.98
N GLY A 359 -7.91 -1.28 32.92
CA GLY A 359 -7.14 -0.06 32.60
C GLY A 359 -7.01 0.25 31.10
N HIS A 360 -7.57 -0.60 30.23
CA HIS A 360 -7.63 -0.42 28.77
C HIS A 360 -9.08 -0.16 28.33
N ASP A 361 -9.61 0.99 28.71
CA ASP A 361 -11.05 1.28 28.63
C ASP A 361 -11.47 2.08 27.39
N ASP A 362 -10.54 2.43 26.51
CA ASP A 362 -10.80 3.30 25.34
C ASP A 362 -10.74 2.50 24.02
N ILE A 363 -11.89 2.32 23.37
CA ILE A 363 -11.98 1.56 22.11
C ILE A 363 -11.26 2.25 20.93
N TYR A 364 -11.03 3.56 21.01
CA TYR A 364 -10.32 4.33 19.98
C TYR A 364 -8.83 4.48 20.29
N ASN A 365 -8.39 4.09 21.49
CA ASN A 365 -6.98 3.94 21.77
C ASN A 365 -6.43 2.74 20.97
N PRO A 366 -5.38 2.93 20.15
CA PRO A 366 -4.89 1.89 19.27
C PRO A 366 -4.39 0.65 20.01
N VAL A 367 -3.74 0.83 21.16
CA VAL A 367 -3.19 -0.28 21.97
C VAL A 367 -4.33 -1.07 22.62
N ASP A 368 -5.30 -0.38 23.23
CA ASP A 368 -6.47 -1.00 23.86
C ASP A 368 -7.30 -1.79 22.85
N ASN A 369 -7.52 -1.23 21.66
CA ASN A 369 -8.28 -1.87 20.59
C ASN A 369 -7.58 -3.14 20.09
N ILE A 370 -6.24 -3.10 19.92
CA ILE A 370 -5.45 -4.28 19.57
C ILE A 370 -5.53 -5.35 20.68
N ILE A 371 -5.40 -4.96 21.94
CA ILE A 371 -5.51 -5.87 23.08
C ILE A 371 -6.86 -6.60 23.04
N ALA A 372 -7.96 -5.87 22.88
CA ALA A 372 -9.29 -6.46 22.85
C ALA A 372 -9.51 -7.36 21.61
N GLY A 373 -9.10 -6.91 20.42
CA GLY A 373 -9.26 -7.67 19.18
C GLY A 373 -8.44 -8.95 19.16
N VAL A 374 -7.21 -8.92 19.66
CA VAL A 374 -6.37 -10.14 19.79
C VAL A 374 -6.97 -11.09 20.83
N ARG A 375 -7.39 -10.61 21.99
CA ARG A 375 -8.03 -11.47 23.00
C ARG A 375 -9.33 -12.09 22.49
N TYR A 376 -10.12 -11.35 21.71
CA TYR A 376 -11.28 -11.90 21.01
C TYR A 376 -10.87 -12.99 20.01
N THR A 377 -9.83 -12.74 19.21
CA THR A 377 -9.32 -13.71 18.23
C THR A 377 -8.95 -15.04 18.90
N PHE A 378 -8.21 -14.98 20.00
CA PHE A 378 -7.81 -16.17 20.76
C PHE A 378 -9.01 -16.87 21.42
N SER A 379 -9.93 -16.10 22.02
CA SER A 379 -11.13 -16.62 22.68
C SER A 379 -12.07 -17.33 21.70
N ARG A 380 -12.30 -16.73 20.53
CA ARG A 380 -13.31 -17.16 19.56
C ARG A 380 -12.80 -18.19 18.55
N TYR A 381 -11.52 -18.10 18.17
CA TYR A 381 -10.93 -18.89 17.09
C TYR A 381 -9.73 -19.75 17.51
N GLY A 382 -9.29 -19.67 18.77
CA GLY A 382 -8.16 -20.46 19.27
C GLY A 382 -6.79 -19.94 18.86
N GLY A 383 -6.71 -18.75 18.25
CA GLY A 383 -5.46 -18.11 17.82
C GLY A 383 -5.56 -17.52 16.41
N PHE A 384 -4.46 -16.96 15.91
CA PHE A 384 -4.42 -16.34 14.57
C PHE A 384 -4.64 -17.33 13.43
N GLU A 385 -4.19 -18.59 13.57
CA GLU A 385 -4.43 -19.64 12.56
C GLU A 385 -5.92 -19.92 12.34
N GLY A 386 -6.75 -19.79 13.39
CA GLY A 386 -8.19 -19.98 13.31
C GLY A 386 -8.96 -18.74 12.84
N HIS A 387 -8.29 -17.59 12.72
CA HIS A 387 -8.93 -16.35 12.29
C HIS A 387 -9.40 -16.48 10.83
N PRO A 388 -10.69 -16.25 10.52
CA PRO A 388 -11.26 -16.54 9.20
C PRO A 388 -10.55 -15.81 8.05
N GLY A 389 -10.25 -14.52 8.24
CA GLY A 389 -9.51 -13.74 7.24
C GLY A 389 -8.09 -14.24 6.98
N LEU A 390 -7.31 -14.54 8.03
CA LEU A 390 -5.94 -15.05 7.90
C LEU A 390 -5.92 -16.48 7.35
N ALA A 391 -6.81 -17.36 7.82
CA ALA A 391 -6.96 -18.73 7.33
C ALA A 391 -7.33 -18.77 5.84
N SER A 392 -8.26 -17.90 5.41
CA SER A 392 -8.62 -17.76 4.00
C SER A 392 -7.42 -17.34 3.15
N MET A 393 -6.66 -16.33 3.60
CA MET A 393 -5.46 -15.87 2.90
C MET A 393 -4.35 -16.92 2.85
N ALA A 394 -4.14 -17.69 3.93
CA ALA A 394 -3.20 -18.80 3.95
C ALA A 394 -3.58 -19.92 2.94
N GLY A 395 -4.87 -20.12 2.70
CA GLY A 395 -5.41 -21.03 1.69
C GLY A 395 -5.46 -20.48 0.26
N GLY A 396 -4.96 -19.27 0.01
CA GLY A 396 -4.99 -18.61 -1.31
C GLY A 396 -6.31 -17.88 -1.64
N GLY A 397 -7.20 -17.71 -0.66
CA GLY A 397 -8.45 -16.97 -0.76
C GLY A 397 -8.32 -15.49 -0.38
N GLY A 398 -9.39 -14.71 -0.61
CA GLY A 398 -9.47 -13.31 -0.20
C GLY A 398 -9.68 -13.16 1.32
N TYR A 399 -9.29 -12.01 1.88
CA TYR A 399 -9.54 -11.71 3.29
C TYR A 399 -11.05 -11.67 3.58
N GLN A 400 -11.45 -12.29 4.68
CA GLN A 400 -12.81 -12.31 5.21
C GLN A 400 -12.79 -11.59 6.56
N GLY A 401 -13.37 -10.39 6.60
CA GLY A 401 -13.54 -9.61 7.83
C GLY A 401 -14.65 -10.17 8.73
N TYR A 402 -14.89 -9.48 9.83
CA TYR A 402 -15.90 -9.84 10.83
C TYR A 402 -17.34 -9.44 10.46
#